data_AF-A0A1B4V4P8-F1
#
_entry.id   AF-A0A1B4V4P8-F1
#
_cell.length_a   1.000
_cell.length_b   1.000
_cell.length_c   1.000
_cell.angle_alpha   90.00
_cell.angle_beta   90.00
_cell.angle_gamma   90.00
#
_symmetry.space_group_name_H-M   'P 1'
#
loop_
_entity.id
_entity.type
_entity.pdbx_description
1 polymer ?
#
loop_
_entity_poly.entity_id
_entity_poly.type
_entity_poly.pdbx_seq_one_letter_code
_entity_poly.pdbx_strand_id
1 'polypeptide(L)'
;MHSDRPNRFMLNLGQLASTVQRNCDISDARHVGDFTLCVFLLKMREYYRWENEIPFSGALPNQDVGEWLQERERMWNALESSPFEPLPLESGSRDPFDTETVNAELVPRGYVYSGGYGRFSKPHFFLGDLVRSERRQGFTVYLSSCEYARDLVAPPAMLLGNEIYVRQESVRRFLWERIEEARGNRNNNAMARVHEWYGFDRDLDGALERMTANETETMILHELGEGLAGRLLGDGWNEMLAGLTRSKAEIMARAVRDLLADCLSTLPALIDRENIPGIHFYFATFSGMRRYLFPEATDAYARFAADGDLRPLRRAVHDGLDRWTETATAIARLYRDRGEDAGSAVERMLEHTPI
;
A
#
# COMPACT_ATOMS: atom_id res chain seq x y z
N MET A 1 3.78 36.82 44.28
CA MET A 1 4.51 36.40 43.07
C MET A 1 3.57 35.50 42.27
N HIS A 2 2.91 36.09 41.28
CA HIS A 2 2.21 35.36 40.23
C HIS A 2 3.24 34.64 39.37
N SER A 3 3.09 33.34 39.25
CA SER A 3 3.68 32.53 38.20
C SER A 3 2.52 32.03 37.35
N ASP A 4 2.03 32.91 36.47
CA ASP A 4 1.27 32.48 35.29
C ASP A 4 2.15 31.53 34.49
N ARG A 5 1.85 30.24 34.56
CA ARG A 5 2.32 29.31 33.54
C ARG A 5 1.47 29.57 32.31
N PRO A 6 2.06 29.88 31.14
CA PRO A 6 1.29 30.11 29.93
C PRO A 6 0.49 28.84 29.61
N ASN A 7 -0.74 29.10 29.16
CA ASN A 7 -1.74 28.15 28.72
C ASN A 7 -1.10 27.00 27.93
N ARG A 8 -1.30 25.76 28.39
CA ARG A 8 -0.83 24.56 27.72
C ARG A 8 -1.65 24.47 26.43
N PHE A 9 -1.12 24.98 25.31
CA PHE A 9 -1.72 24.73 24.00
C PHE A 9 -1.91 23.22 23.89
N MET A 10 -3.16 22.81 23.64
CA MET A 10 -3.57 21.42 23.60
C MET A 10 -4.03 21.16 22.17
N LEU A 11 -3.43 20.16 21.52
CA LEU A 11 -3.65 19.85 20.12
C LEU A 11 -5.14 19.66 19.91
N ASN A 12 -5.71 20.48 19.03
CA ASN A 12 -7.10 20.33 18.63
C ASN A 12 -7.18 19.21 17.59
N LEU A 13 -7.20 17.97 18.06
CA LEU A 13 -7.22 16.79 17.20
C LEU A 13 -8.43 16.81 16.24
N GLY A 14 -9.60 17.28 16.70
CA GLY A 14 -10.79 17.38 15.86
C GLY A 14 -10.61 18.35 14.69
N GLN A 15 -10.00 19.51 14.94
CA GLN A 15 -9.67 20.47 13.88
C GLN A 15 -8.61 19.92 12.92
N LEU A 16 -7.55 19.30 13.44
CA LEU A 16 -6.52 18.68 12.61
C LEU A 16 -7.10 17.56 11.73
N ALA A 17 -7.87 16.64 12.31
CA ALA A 17 -8.52 15.56 11.58
C ALA A 17 -9.45 16.09 10.48
N SER A 18 -10.24 17.12 10.78
CA SER A 18 -11.11 17.78 9.78
C SER A 18 -10.30 18.41 8.64
N THR A 19 -9.18 19.07 8.92
CA THR A 19 -8.30 19.63 7.88
C THR A 19 -7.62 18.53 7.06
N VAL A 20 -7.18 17.44 7.68
CA VAL A 20 -6.59 16.30 6.95
C VAL A 20 -7.65 15.64 6.06
N GLN A 21 -8.85 15.39 6.58
CA GLN A 21 -9.95 14.80 5.81
C GLN A 21 -10.35 15.70 4.63
N ARG A 22 -10.35 17.01 4.84
CA ARG A 22 -10.56 17.99 3.77
C ARG A 22 -9.52 17.86 2.65
N ASN A 23 -8.24 17.68 3.00
CA ASN A 23 -7.20 17.44 1.99
C ASN A 23 -7.36 16.10 1.27
N CYS A 24 -7.80 15.04 1.96
CA CYS A 24 -8.21 13.78 1.34
C CYS A 24 -9.33 14.01 0.32
N ASP A 25 -10.41 14.69 0.73
CA ASP A 25 -11.56 14.97 -0.12
C ASP A 25 -11.20 15.82 -1.35
N ILE A 26 -10.31 16.82 -1.21
CA ILE A 26 -9.80 17.60 -2.34
C ILE A 26 -9.00 16.70 -3.30
N SER A 27 -8.17 15.80 -2.77
CA SER A 27 -7.40 14.86 -3.60
C SER A 27 -8.30 13.89 -4.35
N ASP A 28 -9.29 13.32 -3.67
CA ASP A 28 -10.23 12.38 -4.27
C ASP A 28 -11.13 13.05 -5.30
N ALA A 29 -11.62 14.26 -5.03
CA ALA A 29 -12.40 15.04 -6.00
C ALA A 29 -11.68 15.20 -7.35
N ARG A 30 -10.35 15.39 -7.33
CA ARG A 30 -9.53 15.55 -8.54
C ARG A 30 -9.23 14.26 -9.29
N HIS A 31 -9.29 13.11 -8.62
CA HIS A 31 -8.81 11.83 -9.17
C HIS A 31 -9.88 10.74 -9.26
N VAL A 32 -11.08 10.98 -8.73
CA VAL A 32 -12.17 10.00 -8.77
C VAL A 32 -12.58 9.64 -10.21
N GLY A 33 -12.43 10.58 -11.15
CA GLY A 33 -12.69 10.38 -12.58
C GLY A 33 -11.74 9.38 -13.26
N ASP A 34 -10.63 8.99 -12.63
CA ASP A 34 -9.71 7.98 -13.15
C ASP A 34 -10.25 6.55 -13.00
N PHE A 35 -11.30 6.34 -12.21
CA PHE A 35 -11.91 5.02 -12.01
C PHE A 35 -13.00 4.73 -13.04
N THR A 36 -13.12 3.45 -13.42
CA THR A 36 -14.34 2.98 -14.09
C THR A 36 -15.51 3.01 -13.10
N LEU A 37 -16.74 3.16 -13.59
CA LEU A 37 -17.94 3.24 -12.76
C LEU A 37 -18.06 2.08 -11.76
N CYS A 38 -17.81 0.84 -12.18
CA CYS A 38 -17.88 -0.32 -11.30
C CYS A 38 -16.85 -0.25 -10.17
N VAL A 39 -15.61 0.15 -10.48
CA VAL A 39 -14.54 0.30 -9.48
C VAL A 39 -14.84 1.45 -8.53
N PHE A 40 -15.34 2.57 -9.06
CA PHE A 40 -15.77 3.72 -8.28
C PHE A 40 -16.84 3.34 -7.25
N LEU A 41 -17.93 2.70 -7.68
CA LEU A 41 -19.02 2.28 -6.81
C LEU A 41 -18.56 1.28 -5.73
N LEU A 42 -17.66 0.36 -6.08
CA LEU A 42 -17.06 -0.54 -5.10
C LEU A 42 -16.26 0.23 -4.04
N LYS A 43 -15.47 1.23 -4.43
CA LYS A 43 -14.71 2.06 -3.48
C LYS A 43 -15.62 2.90 -2.60
N MET A 44 -16.65 3.54 -3.18
CA MET A 44 -17.60 4.38 -2.46
C MET A 44 -18.36 3.61 -1.39
N ARG A 45 -18.82 2.40 -1.71
CA ARG A 45 -19.52 1.54 -0.76
C ARG A 45 -18.68 1.25 0.49
N GLU A 46 -17.37 1.16 0.33
CA GLU A 46 -16.45 0.76 1.38
C GLU A 46 -15.91 1.96 2.14
N TYR A 47 -15.90 3.12 1.49
CA TYR A 47 -15.73 4.39 2.14
C TYR A 47 -16.93 4.76 3.02
N TYR A 48 -18.15 4.50 2.57
CA TYR A 48 -19.36 4.59 3.40
C TYR A 48 -19.28 3.68 4.63
N ARG A 49 -18.85 2.41 4.43
CA ARG A 49 -18.66 1.46 5.52
C ARG A 49 -17.71 2.01 6.58
N TRP A 50 -16.59 2.58 6.15
CA TRP A 50 -15.59 3.18 7.02
C TRP A 50 -16.17 4.37 7.81
N GLU A 51 -16.78 5.33 7.13
CA GLU A 51 -17.32 6.55 7.73
C GLU A 51 -18.42 6.29 8.76
N ASN A 52 -19.14 5.17 8.63
CA ASN A 52 -20.21 4.76 9.52
C ASN A 52 -19.82 3.63 10.49
N GLU A 53 -18.53 3.28 10.58
CA GLU A 53 -18.01 2.23 11.46
C GLU A 53 -18.71 0.86 11.31
N ILE A 54 -19.15 0.51 10.10
CA ILE A 54 -19.91 -0.71 9.85
C ILE A 54 -18.95 -1.92 9.72
N PRO A 55 -19.10 -2.98 10.53
CA PRO A 55 -18.25 -4.18 10.45
C PRO A 55 -18.28 -4.84 9.07
N PHE A 56 -17.24 -5.56 8.64
CA PHE A 56 -17.19 -6.19 7.30
C PHE A 56 -18.31 -7.21 7.04
N SER A 57 -18.77 -7.89 8.09
CA SER A 57 -19.93 -8.79 8.08
C SER A 57 -21.28 -8.05 8.04
N GLY A 58 -21.29 -6.74 8.31
CA GLY A 58 -22.48 -5.89 8.32
C GLY A 58 -23.02 -5.61 6.93
N ALA A 59 -24.34 -5.73 6.79
CA ALA A 59 -25.08 -5.35 5.59
C ALA A 59 -25.07 -3.83 5.40
N LEU A 60 -25.03 -3.38 4.15
CA LEU A 60 -25.10 -1.97 3.80
C LEU A 60 -26.50 -1.65 3.25
N PRO A 61 -27.24 -0.69 3.84
CA PRO A 61 -28.55 -0.29 3.34
C PRO A 61 -28.42 0.45 2.00
N ASN A 62 -28.96 -0.14 0.93
CA ASN A 62 -28.79 0.39 -0.44
C ASN A 62 -29.28 1.84 -0.60
N GLN A 63 -30.38 2.21 0.07
CA GLN A 63 -30.95 3.55 -0.03
C GLN A 63 -30.01 4.58 0.61
N ASP A 64 -29.58 4.35 1.85
CA ASP A 64 -28.71 5.27 2.59
C ASP A 64 -27.36 5.45 1.89
N VAL A 65 -26.80 4.36 1.33
CA VAL A 65 -25.57 4.44 0.53
C VAL A 65 -25.78 5.30 -0.73
N GLY A 66 -26.93 5.17 -1.38
CA GLY A 66 -27.27 5.94 -2.59
C GLY A 66 -27.47 7.43 -2.32
N GLU A 67 -28.10 7.78 -1.20
CA GLU A 67 -28.26 9.18 -0.76
C GLU A 67 -26.92 9.78 -0.35
N TRP A 68 -26.14 9.08 0.47
CA TRP A 68 -24.78 9.50 0.88
C TRP A 68 -23.85 9.69 -0.31
N LEU A 69 -23.90 8.81 -1.32
CA LEU A 69 -23.05 8.91 -2.50
C LEU A 69 -23.33 10.21 -3.27
N GLN A 70 -24.60 10.58 -3.44
CA GLN A 70 -24.99 11.83 -4.11
C GLN A 70 -24.52 13.07 -3.34
N GLU A 71 -24.58 13.02 -2.01
CA GLU A 71 -24.07 14.10 -1.16
C GLU A 71 -22.55 14.23 -1.26
N ARG A 72 -21.83 13.11 -1.21
CA ARG A 72 -20.37 13.06 -1.36
C ARG A 72 -19.91 13.59 -2.72
N GLU A 73 -20.57 13.19 -3.80
CA GLU A 73 -20.29 13.71 -5.16
C GLU A 73 -20.54 15.22 -5.25
N ARG A 74 -21.67 15.70 -4.71
CA ARG A 74 -21.97 17.13 -4.69
C ARG A 74 -20.93 17.93 -3.91
N MET A 75 -20.48 17.38 -2.78
CA MET A 75 -19.40 17.97 -1.99
C MET A 75 -18.11 17.99 -2.79
N TRP A 76 -17.63 16.87 -3.34
CA TRP A 76 -16.38 16.81 -4.12
C TRP A 76 -16.37 17.75 -5.33
N ASN A 77 -17.50 17.88 -6.05
CA ASN A 77 -17.61 18.85 -7.15
C ASN A 77 -17.31 20.29 -6.72
N ALA A 78 -17.62 20.66 -5.47
CA ALA A 78 -17.28 21.98 -4.93
C ALA A 78 -15.81 22.11 -4.51
N LEU A 79 -15.08 21.00 -4.37
CA LEU A 79 -13.72 20.95 -3.82
C LEU A 79 -12.63 20.75 -4.85
N GLU A 80 -12.96 20.25 -6.03
CA GLU A 80 -11.99 19.86 -7.06
C GLU A 80 -10.92 20.94 -7.34
N SER A 81 -11.33 22.21 -7.38
CA SER A 81 -10.45 23.37 -7.62
C SER A 81 -9.89 24.04 -6.35
N SER A 82 -10.28 23.58 -5.16
CA SER A 82 -9.77 24.13 -3.89
C SER A 82 -8.29 23.77 -3.70
N PRO A 83 -7.43 24.68 -3.20
CA PRO A 83 -6.06 24.34 -2.82
C PRO A 83 -6.04 23.43 -1.60
N PHE A 84 -4.95 22.67 -1.41
CA PHE A 84 -4.76 21.94 -0.16
C PHE A 84 -4.56 22.93 1.00
N GLU A 85 -5.18 22.60 2.14
CA GLU A 85 -5.16 23.41 3.34
C GLU A 85 -3.94 23.06 4.20
N PRO A 86 -3.26 24.08 4.77
CA PRO A 86 -2.15 23.83 5.68
C PRO A 86 -2.67 23.29 7.03
N LEU A 87 -1.88 22.42 7.65
CA LEU A 87 -2.28 21.67 8.84
C LEU A 87 -2.19 22.55 10.11
N PRO A 88 -3.24 22.63 10.92
CA PRO A 88 -3.23 23.39 12.16
C PRO A 88 -2.51 22.60 13.26
N LEU A 89 -1.26 22.94 13.53
CA LEU A 89 -0.49 22.44 14.67
C LEU A 89 -0.32 23.50 15.75
N GLU A 90 0.07 23.09 16.96
CA GLU A 90 0.36 24.03 18.05
C GLU A 90 1.60 24.89 17.74
N SER A 91 2.60 24.30 17.07
CA SER A 91 3.80 25.03 16.64
C SER A 91 3.55 25.99 15.47
N GLY A 92 2.33 26.07 14.97
CA GLY A 92 1.92 26.89 13.84
C GLY A 92 1.47 26.06 12.63
N SER A 93 0.88 26.75 11.67
CA SER A 93 0.38 26.14 10.43
C SER A 93 1.52 25.51 9.62
N ARG A 94 1.33 24.29 9.11
CA ARG A 94 2.34 23.55 8.33
C ARG A 94 1.85 23.19 6.94
N ASP A 95 2.77 23.11 5.99
CA ASP A 95 2.46 22.57 4.66
C ASP A 95 2.01 21.10 4.79
N PRO A 96 0.95 20.66 4.09
CA PRO A 96 0.45 19.30 4.21
C PRO A 96 1.42 18.23 3.67
N PHE A 97 2.47 18.60 2.94
CA PHE A 97 3.51 17.68 2.50
C PHE A 97 4.77 17.70 3.39
N ASP A 98 4.82 18.56 4.42
CA ASP A 98 5.88 18.60 5.43
C ASP A 98 5.64 17.55 6.52
N THR A 99 5.66 16.27 6.13
CA THR A 99 5.36 15.14 7.01
C THR A 99 6.33 15.03 8.18
N GLU A 100 7.61 15.31 7.97
CA GLU A 100 8.65 15.24 9.00
C GLU A 100 8.35 16.20 10.15
N THR A 101 8.07 17.47 9.85
CA THR A 101 7.78 18.48 10.88
C THR A 101 6.46 18.18 11.58
N VAL A 102 5.45 17.73 10.84
CA VAL A 102 4.15 17.35 11.41
C VAL A 102 4.30 16.18 12.38
N ASN A 103 4.98 15.12 11.97
CA ASN A 103 5.17 13.93 12.81
C ASN A 103 6.09 14.18 14.01
N ALA A 104 7.04 15.13 13.94
CA ALA A 104 7.81 15.54 15.09
C ALA A 104 6.92 16.07 16.25
N GLU A 105 5.76 16.65 15.94
CA GLU A 105 4.78 17.10 16.94
C GLU A 105 3.75 16.02 17.32
N LEU A 106 3.33 15.19 16.35
CA LEU A 106 2.25 14.21 16.53
C LEU A 106 2.71 12.89 17.16
N VAL A 107 3.87 12.36 16.77
CA VAL A 107 4.37 11.05 17.24
C VAL A 107 4.51 11.00 18.77
N PRO A 108 5.08 12.02 19.46
CA PRO A 108 5.13 12.03 20.92
C PRO A 108 3.76 12.02 21.62
N ARG A 109 2.69 12.33 20.89
CA ARG A 109 1.30 12.39 21.39
C ARG A 109 0.50 11.13 21.06
N GLY A 110 1.11 10.16 20.39
CA GLY A 110 0.43 8.91 19.99
C GLY A 110 -0.33 9.01 18.68
N TYR A 111 -0.03 9.97 17.81
CA TYR A 111 -0.63 10.09 16.48
C TYR A 111 0.43 10.04 15.38
N VAL A 112 0.02 9.67 14.18
CA VAL A 112 0.88 9.71 12.98
C VAL A 112 0.09 10.24 11.79
N TYR A 113 0.78 11.03 10.98
CA TYR A 113 0.30 11.65 9.77
C TYR A 113 1.17 11.24 8.58
N SER A 114 0.57 11.16 7.41
CA SER A 114 1.32 11.13 6.15
C SER A 114 0.61 11.98 5.12
N GLY A 115 1.41 12.70 4.32
CA GLY A 115 1.01 13.48 3.16
C GLY A 115 2.05 13.30 2.07
N GLY A 116 1.68 12.61 0.98
CA GLY A 116 2.64 12.23 -0.06
C GLY A 116 1.98 11.92 -1.39
N TYR A 117 2.77 11.48 -2.37
CA TYR A 117 2.30 11.18 -3.71
C TYR A 117 2.37 9.68 -3.97
N GLY A 118 1.24 9.09 -4.32
CA GLY A 118 1.14 7.69 -4.71
C GLY A 118 1.26 7.48 -6.22
N ARG A 119 0.64 6.39 -6.68
CA ARG A 119 0.60 6.05 -8.11
C ARG A 119 -0.07 7.17 -8.92
N PHE A 120 0.43 7.40 -10.14
CA PHE A 120 -0.03 8.47 -11.04
C PHE A 120 0.08 9.88 -10.44
N SER A 121 0.95 10.05 -9.44
CA SER A 121 1.12 11.31 -8.72
C SER A 121 -0.16 11.80 -8.02
N LYS A 122 -1.09 10.89 -7.69
CA LYS A 122 -2.23 11.23 -6.83
C LYS A 122 -1.73 11.57 -5.42
N PRO A 123 -2.07 12.73 -4.86
CA PRO A 123 -1.81 13.04 -3.46
C PRO A 123 -2.61 12.12 -2.52
N HIS A 124 -1.97 11.71 -1.44
CA HIS A 124 -2.57 10.85 -0.42
C HIS A 124 -2.31 11.45 0.95
N PHE A 125 -3.35 11.49 1.77
CA PHE A 125 -3.29 11.99 3.13
C PHE A 125 -3.96 11.01 4.07
N PHE A 126 -3.41 10.87 5.28
CA PHE A 126 -4.10 10.20 6.37
C PHE A 126 -3.64 10.72 7.73
N LEU A 127 -4.50 10.56 8.72
CA LEU A 127 -4.20 10.78 10.12
C LEU A 127 -4.74 9.60 10.92
N GLY A 128 -3.97 9.07 11.85
CA GLY A 128 -4.43 7.97 12.70
C GLY A 128 -3.67 7.83 14.01
N ASP A 129 -4.14 6.91 14.83
CA ASP A 129 -3.46 6.51 16.07
C ASP A 129 -2.15 5.80 15.75
N LEU A 130 -1.06 6.23 16.39
CA LEU A 130 0.22 5.56 16.32
C LEU A 130 0.22 4.37 17.28
N VAL A 131 0.33 3.17 16.74
CA VAL A 131 0.49 1.93 17.52
C VAL A 131 1.94 1.81 17.99
N ARG A 132 2.88 1.97 17.05
CA ARG A 132 4.32 1.90 17.33
C ARG A 132 5.13 2.53 16.20
N SER A 133 6.32 3.01 16.53
CA SER A 133 7.35 3.37 15.58
C SER A 133 8.64 2.60 15.86
N GLU A 134 9.36 2.24 14.81
CA GLU A 134 10.64 1.52 14.94
C GLU A 134 11.58 1.85 13.78
N ARG A 135 12.88 1.62 13.96
CA ARG A 135 13.86 1.75 12.87
C ARG A 135 14.28 0.37 12.37
N ARG A 136 14.23 0.16 11.05
CA ARG A 136 14.66 -1.07 10.39
C ARG A 136 15.53 -0.74 9.18
N GLN A 137 16.78 -1.18 9.17
CA GLN A 137 17.73 -1.03 8.05
C GLN A 137 17.81 0.42 7.50
N GLY A 138 17.78 1.40 8.39
CA GLY A 138 17.85 2.82 8.06
C GLY A 138 16.50 3.49 7.75
N PHE A 139 15.42 2.73 7.64
CA PHE A 139 14.05 3.26 7.48
C PHE A 139 13.37 3.43 8.85
N THR A 140 12.47 4.39 8.95
CA THR A 140 11.55 4.55 10.08
C THR A 140 10.21 3.94 9.68
N VAL A 141 9.73 2.95 10.43
CA VAL A 141 8.45 2.31 10.21
C VAL A 141 7.46 2.84 11.23
N TYR A 142 6.36 3.41 10.75
CA TYR A 142 5.20 3.79 11.55
C TYR A 142 4.06 2.81 11.31
N LEU A 143 3.57 2.20 12.37
CA LEU A 143 2.37 1.39 12.35
C LEU A 143 1.23 2.18 12.96
N SER A 144 0.16 2.42 12.19
CA SER A 144 -1.04 3.09 12.67
C SER A 144 -2.22 2.12 12.78
N SER A 145 -3.18 2.46 13.64
CA SER A 145 -4.47 1.76 13.77
C SER A 145 -5.61 2.66 13.31
N CYS A 146 -6.50 3.08 14.22
CA CYS A 146 -7.70 3.85 13.94
C CYS A 146 -7.38 5.07 13.09
N GLU A 147 -8.13 5.25 12.00
CA GLU A 147 -7.94 6.36 11.06
C GLU A 147 -8.96 7.46 11.30
N TYR A 148 -8.48 8.65 11.68
CA TYR A 148 -9.32 9.85 11.87
C TYR A 148 -9.61 10.58 10.54
N ALA A 149 -8.77 10.36 9.54
CA ALA A 149 -8.93 10.90 8.20
C ALA A 149 -8.26 9.99 7.17
N ARG A 150 -8.91 9.79 6.02
CA ARG A 150 -8.37 9.03 4.90
C ARG A 150 -8.98 9.41 3.56
N ASP A 151 -8.23 9.10 2.51
CA ASP A 151 -8.73 9.06 1.14
C ASP A 151 -9.73 7.90 0.91
N LEU A 152 -10.53 8.05 -0.15
CA LEU A 152 -11.37 7.02 -0.77
C LEU A 152 -10.53 5.76 -1.05
N VAL A 153 -9.38 5.95 -1.70
CA VAL A 153 -8.37 4.91 -1.86
C VAL A 153 -7.33 5.05 -0.77
N ALA A 154 -7.33 4.10 0.17
CA ALA A 154 -6.39 4.04 1.27
C ALA A 154 -5.40 2.89 1.03
N PRO A 155 -4.18 3.17 0.52
CA PRO A 155 -3.13 2.16 0.43
C PRO A 155 -2.81 1.63 1.84
N PRO A 156 -2.71 0.30 2.03
CA PRO A 156 -2.46 -0.28 3.34
C PRO A 156 -1.04 -0.03 3.83
N ALA A 157 -0.09 0.15 2.91
CA ALA A 157 1.28 0.50 3.19
C ALA A 157 1.81 1.48 2.13
N MET A 158 2.77 2.32 2.51
CA MET A 158 3.42 3.27 1.61
C MET A 158 4.81 3.67 2.11
N LEU A 159 5.81 3.59 1.23
CA LEU A 159 7.13 4.19 1.40
C LEU A 159 7.17 5.64 0.91
N LEU A 160 7.57 6.57 1.79
CA LEU A 160 7.87 7.96 1.48
C LEU A 160 9.30 8.30 1.94
N GLY A 161 10.22 8.45 1.00
CA GLY A 161 11.63 8.68 1.32
C GLY A 161 12.22 7.53 2.14
N ASN A 162 12.53 7.78 3.42
CA ASN A 162 12.99 6.76 4.37
C ASN A 162 11.94 6.38 5.42
N GLU A 163 10.68 6.77 5.22
CA GLU A 163 9.57 6.50 6.14
C GLU A 163 8.60 5.50 5.50
N ILE A 164 8.26 4.46 6.26
CA ILE A 164 7.30 3.43 5.87
C ILE A 164 6.08 3.60 6.76
N TYR A 165 4.93 3.85 6.15
CA TYR A 165 3.65 3.95 6.83
C TYR A 165 2.85 2.68 6.57
N VAL A 166 2.45 1.97 7.61
CA VAL A 166 1.55 0.81 7.51
C VAL A 166 0.32 1.07 8.35
N ARG A 167 -0.86 0.95 7.72
CA ARG A 167 -2.14 1.40 8.25
C ARG A 167 -3.04 0.20 8.53
N GLN A 168 -3.09 -0.29 9.77
CA GLN A 168 -3.74 -1.58 10.09
C GLN A 168 -5.22 -1.65 9.70
N GLU A 169 -5.94 -0.54 9.78
CA GLU A 169 -7.34 -0.49 9.35
C GLU A 169 -7.47 -0.70 7.83
N SER A 170 -6.60 -0.02 7.06
CA SER A 170 -6.47 -0.21 5.61
C SER A 170 -5.92 -1.59 5.23
N VAL A 171 -5.01 -2.16 6.01
CA VAL A 171 -4.53 -3.55 5.85
C VAL A 171 -5.72 -4.50 5.99
N ARG A 172 -6.47 -4.42 7.09
CA ARG A 172 -7.63 -5.27 7.36
C ARG A 172 -8.63 -5.22 6.20
N ARG A 173 -8.89 -4.01 5.69
CA ARG A 173 -9.74 -3.78 4.52
C ARG A 173 -9.20 -4.46 3.26
N PHE A 174 -7.92 -4.28 2.94
CA PHE A 174 -7.29 -4.89 1.79
C PHE A 174 -7.37 -6.42 1.83
N LEU A 175 -7.12 -7.02 2.99
CA LEU A 175 -7.19 -8.48 3.17
C LEU A 175 -8.61 -8.99 2.95
N TRP A 176 -9.61 -8.31 3.51
CA TRP A 176 -11.01 -8.63 3.31
C TRP A 176 -11.40 -8.61 1.83
N GLU A 177 -10.98 -7.59 1.07
CA GLU A 177 -11.23 -7.51 -0.37
C GLU A 177 -10.64 -8.69 -1.13
N ARG A 178 -9.41 -9.10 -0.82
CA ARG A 178 -8.77 -10.25 -1.46
C ARG A 178 -9.50 -11.56 -1.14
N ILE A 179 -10.03 -11.71 0.07
CA ILE A 179 -10.82 -12.88 0.48
C ILE A 179 -12.15 -12.93 -0.29
N GLU A 180 -12.88 -11.81 -0.34
CA GLU A 180 -14.15 -11.71 -1.06
C GLU A 180 -14.00 -11.97 -2.56
N GLU A 181 -12.96 -11.40 -3.18
CA GLU A 181 -12.64 -11.66 -4.59
C GLU A 181 -12.37 -13.14 -4.86
N ALA A 182 -11.65 -13.81 -3.95
CA ALA A 182 -11.31 -15.21 -4.10
C ALA A 182 -12.51 -16.16 -3.91
N ARG A 183 -13.52 -15.78 -3.11
CA ARG A 183 -14.77 -16.57 -2.98
C ARG A 183 -15.49 -16.77 -4.32
N GLY A 184 -15.35 -15.80 -5.24
CA GLY A 184 -15.85 -15.90 -6.61
C GLY A 184 -14.97 -16.76 -7.55
N ASN A 185 -13.74 -17.10 -7.15
CA ASN A 185 -12.74 -17.77 -7.98
C ASN A 185 -12.29 -19.11 -7.37
N ARG A 186 -13.02 -20.19 -7.72
CA ARG A 186 -12.75 -21.55 -7.23
C ARG A 186 -11.39 -22.13 -7.65
N ASN A 187 -10.65 -21.49 -8.55
CA ASN A 187 -9.34 -21.94 -9.01
C ASN A 187 -8.17 -21.39 -8.17
N ASN A 188 -8.43 -20.50 -7.19
CA ASN A 188 -7.40 -19.97 -6.32
C ASN A 188 -7.11 -20.92 -5.14
N ASN A 189 -6.42 -22.02 -5.41
CA ASN A 189 -6.03 -23.00 -4.39
C ASN A 189 -5.15 -22.40 -3.29
N ALA A 190 -4.37 -21.36 -3.60
CA ALA A 190 -3.55 -20.66 -2.61
C ALA A 190 -4.42 -19.93 -1.58
N MET A 191 -5.45 -19.20 -2.02
CA MET A 191 -6.38 -18.56 -1.10
C MET A 191 -7.25 -19.56 -0.34
N ALA A 192 -7.60 -20.70 -0.95
CA ALA A 192 -8.31 -21.77 -0.22
C ALA A 192 -7.50 -22.26 0.99
N ARG A 193 -6.17 -22.40 0.85
CA ARG A 193 -5.27 -22.75 1.96
C ARG A 193 -5.19 -21.65 3.02
N VAL A 194 -5.17 -20.37 2.62
CA VAL A 194 -5.27 -19.24 3.56
C VAL A 194 -6.58 -19.31 4.35
N HIS A 195 -7.69 -19.57 3.65
CA HIS A 195 -9.03 -19.66 4.24
C HIS A 195 -9.10 -20.77 5.30
N GLU A 196 -8.59 -21.95 4.96
CA GLU A 196 -8.50 -23.10 5.84
C GLU A 196 -7.58 -22.82 7.05
N TRP A 197 -6.40 -22.26 6.81
CA TRP A 197 -5.40 -21.98 7.85
C TRP A 197 -5.95 -21.07 8.96
N TYR A 198 -6.58 -19.96 8.58
CA TYR A 198 -7.10 -19.00 9.56
C TYR A 198 -8.47 -19.42 10.12
N GLY A 199 -9.15 -20.40 9.51
CA GLY A 199 -10.43 -20.92 9.96
C GLY A 199 -11.59 -19.95 9.76
N PHE A 200 -11.64 -19.25 8.63
CA PHE A 200 -12.64 -18.22 8.33
C PHE A 200 -14.10 -18.73 8.38
N ASP A 201 -14.34 -20.04 8.18
CA ASP A 201 -15.67 -20.65 8.32
C ASP A 201 -16.17 -20.68 9.77
N ARG A 202 -15.28 -20.60 10.76
CA ARG A 202 -15.60 -20.73 12.19
C ARG A 202 -15.71 -19.39 12.89
N ASP A 203 -14.84 -18.46 12.52
CA ASP A 203 -14.64 -17.17 13.20
C ASP A 203 -14.08 -16.18 12.18
N LEU A 204 -14.96 -15.48 11.46
CA LEU A 204 -14.57 -14.56 10.38
C LEU A 204 -13.78 -13.37 10.92
N ASP A 205 -14.33 -12.69 11.93
CA ASP A 205 -13.74 -11.46 12.45
C ASP A 205 -12.40 -11.74 13.14
N GLY A 206 -12.32 -12.77 13.98
CA GLY A 206 -11.06 -13.15 14.62
C GLY A 206 -10.05 -13.74 13.63
N ALA A 207 -10.48 -14.45 12.58
CA ALA A 207 -9.58 -14.87 11.49
C ALA A 207 -8.98 -13.68 10.76
N LEU A 208 -9.80 -12.67 10.46
CA LEU A 208 -9.35 -11.45 9.80
C LEU A 208 -8.39 -10.64 10.68
N GLU A 209 -8.62 -10.58 11.99
CA GLU A 209 -7.69 -9.96 12.95
C GLU A 209 -6.34 -10.66 12.99
N ARG A 210 -6.33 -11.99 13.12
CA ARG A 210 -5.09 -12.80 13.09
C ARG A 210 -4.33 -12.62 11.78
N MET A 211 -5.04 -12.63 10.65
CA MET A 211 -4.44 -12.40 9.34
C MET A 211 -3.92 -10.97 9.20
N THR A 212 -4.63 -9.97 9.73
CA THR A 212 -4.17 -8.56 9.74
C THR A 212 -2.86 -8.43 10.49
N ALA A 213 -2.74 -9.05 11.67
CA ALA A 213 -1.50 -9.02 12.44
C ALA A 213 -0.33 -9.66 11.68
N ASN A 214 -0.56 -10.80 11.02
CA ASN A 214 0.47 -11.48 10.22
C ASN A 214 0.89 -10.67 8.98
N GLU A 215 -0.09 -10.26 8.17
CA GLU A 215 0.18 -9.59 6.89
C GLU A 215 0.61 -8.13 7.04
N THR A 216 0.38 -7.51 8.20
CA THR A 216 1.03 -6.23 8.55
C THR A 216 2.55 -6.34 8.42
N GLU A 217 3.15 -7.40 8.94
CA GLU A 217 4.61 -7.60 8.85
C GLU A 217 5.03 -7.92 7.41
N THR A 218 4.25 -8.70 6.65
CA THR A 218 4.49 -8.94 5.21
C THR A 218 4.53 -7.63 4.43
N MET A 219 3.62 -6.72 4.69
CA MET A 219 3.59 -5.41 4.03
C MET A 219 4.77 -4.53 4.45
N ILE A 220 5.14 -4.51 5.74
CA ILE A 220 6.37 -3.83 6.19
C ILE A 220 7.60 -4.36 5.43
N LEU A 221 7.70 -5.68 5.26
CA LEU A 221 8.81 -6.32 4.54
C LEU A 221 8.82 -5.93 3.06
N HIS A 222 7.67 -5.80 2.41
CA HIS A 222 7.57 -5.35 1.02
C HIS A 222 8.04 -3.91 0.86
N GLU A 223 7.51 -2.98 1.66
CA GLU A 223 7.95 -1.56 1.62
C GLU A 223 9.44 -1.41 1.96
N LEU A 224 9.95 -2.23 2.88
CA LEU A 224 11.38 -2.29 3.19
C LEU A 224 12.18 -2.75 1.97
N GLY A 225 11.71 -3.80 1.28
CA GLY A 225 12.29 -4.29 0.04
C GLY A 225 12.29 -3.21 -1.05
N GLU A 226 11.19 -2.46 -1.20
CA GLU A 226 11.10 -1.36 -2.16
C GLU A 226 12.12 -0.26 -1.85
N GLY A 227 12.29 0.08 -0.57
CA GLY A 227 13.29 1.05 -0.12
C GLY A 227 14.71 0.59 -0.41
N LEU A 228 15.03 -0.69 -0.17
CA LEU A 228 16.34 -1.27 -0.50
C LEU A 228 16.58 -1.27 -2.01
N ALA A 229 15.59 -1.69 -2.81
CA ALA A 229 15.66 -1.65 -4.26
C ALA A 229 15.87 -0.22 -4.77
N GLY A 230 15.17 0.76 -4.19
CA GLY A 230 15.35 2.18 -4.48
C GLY A 230 16.78 2.66 -4.23
N ARG A 231 17.40 2.27 -3.10
CA ARG A 231 18.81 2.59 -2.81
C ARG A 231 19.78 1.96 -3.80
N LEU A 232 19.50 0.74 -4.28
CA LEU A 232 20.33 0.05 -5.28
C LEU A 232 20.25 0.70 -6.66
N LEU A 233 19.05 1.14 -7.06
CA LEU A 233 18.80 1.67 -8.41
C LEU A 233 19.06 3.18 -8.51
N GLY A 234 18.97 3.91 -7.40
CA GLY A 234 19.18 5.35 -7.31
C GLY A 234 18.03 6.19 -7.90
N ASP A 235 18.15 7.52 -7.80
CA ASP A 235 17.08 8.46 -8.12
C ASP A 235 16.64 8.42 -9.59
N GLY A 236 17.56 8.08 -10.51
CA GLY A 236 17.27 7.95 -11.94
C GLY A 236 16.20 6.89 -12.27
N TRP A 237 15.91 5.98 -11.35
CA TRP A 237 14.79 5.04 -11.51
C TRP A 237 13.42 5.74 -11.47
N ASN A 238 13.23 6.69 -10.56
CA ASN A 238 11.96 7.40 -10.44
C ASN A 238 11.76 8.35 -11.63
N GLU A 239 12.82 8.99 -12.10
CA GLU A 239 12.82 9.79 -13.34
C GLU A 239 12.43 8.94 -14.55
N MET A 240 12.99 7.72 -14.66
CA MET A 240 12.63 6.77 -15.70
C MET A 240 11.15 6.39 -15.65
N LEU A 241 10.62 6.04 -14.47
CA LEU A 241 9.20 5.71 -14.34
C LEU A 241 8.30 6.88 -14.75
N ALA A 242 8.69 8.12 -14.41
CA ALA A 242 7.99 9.31 -14.83
C ALA A 242 8.03 9.50 -16.36
N GLY A 243 9.18 9.29 -17.01
CA GLY A 243 9.29 9.39 -18.47
C GLY A 243 8.56 8.27 -19.23
N LEU A 244 8.35 7.11 -18.60
CA LEU A 244 7.60 5.99 -19.19
C LEU A 244 6.11 6.01 -18.83
N THR A 245 5.61 7.04 -18.13
CA THR A 245 4.25 7.09 -17.56
C THR A 245 3.16 6.64 -18.53
N ARG A 246 2.22 5.82 -18.03
CA ARG A 246 1.06 5.27 -18.78
C ARG A 246 1.43 4.34 -19.94
N SER A 247 2.66 3.86 -20.01
CA SER A 247 3.08 2.82 -20.97
C SER A 247 3.05 1.42 -20.37
N LYS A 248 3.05 0.40 -21.23
CA LYS A 248 3.24 -1.00 -20.80
C LYS A 248 4.62 -1.20 -20.17
N ALA A 249 5.65 -0.54 -20.71
CA ALA A 249 6.99 -0.52 -20.13
C ALA A 249 7.02 -0.04 -18.67
N GLU A 250 6.26 1.01 -18.30
CA GLU A 250 6.13 1.46 -16.90
C GLU A 250 5.59 0.34 -16.01
N ILE A 251 4.51 -0.33 -16.45
CA ILE A 251 3.86 -1.40 -15.69
C ILE A 251 4.82 -2.57 -15.48
N MET A 252 5.56 -2.95 -16.52
CA MET A 252 6.57 -4.01 -16.42
C MET A 252 7.75 -3.60 -15.53
N ALA A 253 8.26 -2.38 -15.67
CA ALA A 253 9.37 -1.87 -14.86
C ALA A 253 9.01 -1.84 -13.37
N ARG A 254 7.80 -1.38 -13.01
CA ARG A 254 7.28 -1.46 -11.64
C ARG A 254 7.24 -2.89 -11.14
N ALA A 255 6.72 -3.82 -11.93
CA ALA A 255 6.69 -5.23 -11.55
C ALA A 255 8.11 -5.80 -11.32
N VAL A 256 9.11 -5.42 -12.13
CA VAL A 256 10.51 -5.80 -11.90
C VAL A 256 11.03 -5.25 -10.58
N ARG A 257 10.73 -3.99 -10.23
CA ARG A 257 11.10 -3.42 -8.93
C ARG A 257 10.43 -4.17 -7.78
N ASP A 258 9.14 -4.48 -7.89
CA ASP A 258 8.40 -5.23 -6.86
C ASP A 258 9.01 -6.63 -6.68
N LEU A 259 9.36 -7.31 -7.77
CA LEU A 259 10.00 -8.63 -7.71
C LEU A 259 11.39 -8.57 -7.06
N LEU A 260 12.17 -7.52 -7.35
CA LEU A 260 13.43 -7.26 -6.67
C LEU A 260 13.22 -7.00 -5.17
N ALA A 261 12.27 -6.15 -4.81
CA ALA A 261 11.89 -5.87 -3.42
C ALA A 261 11.47 -7.15 -2.67
N ASP A 262 10.64 -7.97 -3.31
CA ASP A 262 10.17 -9.23 -2.74
C ASP A 262 11.30 -10.25 -2.57
N CYS A 263 12.29 -10.28 -3.48
CA CYS A 263 13.48 -11.15 -3.35
C CYS A 263 14.52 -10.61 -2.35
N LEU A 264 14.57 -9.29 -2.12
CA LEU A 264 15.47 -8.66 -1.15
C LEU A 264 15.00 -8.86 0.30
N SER A 265 13.67 -8.83 0.52
CA SER A 265 13.11 -8.68 1.86
C SER A 265 11.93 -9.62 2.13
N THR A 266 10.84 -9.50 1.37
CA THR A 266 9.55 -10.18 1.65
C THR A 266 9.69 -11.71 1.70
N LEU A 267 10.05 -12.32 0.58
CA LEU A 267 10.08 -13.78 0.44
C LEU A 267 11.17 -14.43 1.30
N PRO A 268 12.42 -13.91 1.38
CA PRO A 268 13.41 -14.44 2.30
C PRO A 268 12.90 -14.49 3.74
N ALA A 269 12.31 -13.40 4.23
CA ALA A 269 11.83 -13.33 5.61
C ALA A 269 10.63 -14.25 5.88
N LEU A 270 9.70 -14.40 4.92
CA LEU A 270 8.59 -15.35 5.04
C LEU A 270 9.10 -16.79 5.08
N ILE A 271 10.08 -17.14 4.24
CA ILE A 271 10.65 -18.48 4.16
C ILE A 271 11.48 -18.81 5.41
N ASP A 272 12.32 -17.87 5.88
CA ASP A 272 13.19 -18.07 7.05
C ASP A 272 12.42 -18.20 8.35
N ARG A 273 11.28 -17.51 8.46
CA ARG A 273 10.37 -17.62 9.60
C ARG A 273 9.37 -18.77 9.48
N GLU A 274 9.43 -19.53 8.38
CA GLU A 274 8.44 -20.55 8.02
C GLU A 274 7.00 -20.02 8.16
N ASN A 275 6.76 -18.78 7.70
CA ASN A 275 5.44 -18.16 7.74
C ASN A 275 4.55 -18.73 6.63
N ILE A 276 4.12 -19.98 6.81
CA ILE A 276 3.28 -20.75 5.88
C ILE A 276 2.04 -19.97 5.42
N PRO A 277 1.21 -19.36 6.29
CA PRO A 277 0.04 -18.61 5.83
C PRO A 277 0.42 -17.37 5.02
N GLY A 278 1.51 -16.67 5.39
CA GLY A 278 2.02 -15.53 4.64
C GLY A 278 2.52 -15.94 3.25
N ILE A 279 3.19 -17.10 3.12
CA ILE A 279 3.60 -17.64 1.82
C ILE A 279 2.38 -17.98 0.97
N HIS A 280 1.36 -18.65 1.54
CA HIS A 280 0.13 -18.91 0.80
C HIS A 280 -0.57 -17.63 0.36
N PHE A 281 -0.66 -16.61 1.23
CA PHE A 281 -1.31 -15.35 0.89
C PHE A 281 -0.54 -14.54 -0.16
N TYR A 282 0.80 -14.51 -0.07
CA TYR A 282 1.66 -13.91 -1.09
C TYR A 282 1.35 -14.51 -2.46
N PHE A 283 1.38 -15.84 -2.60
CA PHE A 283 1.11 -16.50 -3.88
C PHE A 283 -0.37 -16.49 -4.29
N ALA A 284 -1.30 -16.33 -3.34
CA ALA A 284 -2.71 -16.12 -3.64
C ALA A 284 -2.98 -14.75 -4.30
N THR A 285 -2.13 -13.76 -4.02
CA THR A 285 -2.21 -12.40 -4.57
C THR A 285 -1.16 -12.11 -5.65
N PHE A 286 -0.25 -13.07 -5.89
CA PHE A 286 0.77 -13.02 -6.93
C PHE A 286 0.15 -13.11 -8.33
N SER A 287 0.03 -11.96 -8.99
CA SER A 287 -0.79 -11.80 -10.19
C SER A 287 -0.20 -10.76 -11.16
N GLY A 288 -0.83 -10.60 -12.31
CA GLY A 288 -0.44 -9.62 -13.32
C GLY A 288 0.99 -9.81 -13.83
N MET A 289 1.72 -8.71 -13.99
CA MET A 289 3.09 -8.73 -14.53
C MET A 289 4.09 -9.45 -13.63
N ARG A 290 3.93 -9.40 -12.30
CA ARG A 290 4.83 -10.15 -11.40
C ARG A 290 4.76 -11.65 -11.66
N ARG A 291 3.54 -12.19 -11.80
CA ARG A 291 3.33 -13.61 -12.13
C ARG A 291 3.78 -13.95 -13.55
N TYR A 292 3.54 -13.06 -14.51
CA TYR A 292 3.97 -13.25 -15.89
C TYR A 292 5.49 -13.31 -16.03
N LEU A 293 6.22 -12.43 -15.33
CA LEU A 293 7.67 -12.32 -15.41
C LEU A 293 8.40 -13.38 -14.56
N PHE A 294 7.78 -13.91 -13.49
CA PHE A 294 8.42 -14.88 -12.60
C PHE A 294 7.63 -16.20 -12.47
N PRO A 295 7.45 -16.94 -13.58
CA PRO A 295 6.74 -18.21 -13.56
C PRO A 295 7.41 -19.25 -12.65
N GLU A 296 8.74 -19.23 -12.52
CA GLU A 296 9.50 -20.21 -11.74
C GLU A 296 9.21 -20.09 -10.22
N ALA A 297 8.86 -18.90 -9.73
CA ALA A 297 8.39 -18.72 -8.37
C ALA A 297 7.03 -19.39 -8.14
N THR A 298 6.14 -19.36 -9.15
CA THR A 298 4.84 -20.06 -9.10
C THR A 298 5.04 -21.57 -9.08
N ASP A 299 5.96 -22.09 -9.90
CA ASP A 299 6.30 -23.52 -9.91
C ASP A 299 6.94 -23.98 -8.60
N ALA A 300 7.83 -23.16 -8.04
CA ALA A 300 8.44 -23.41 -6.73
C ALA A 300 7.40 -23.43 -5.61
N TYR A 301 6.44 -22.49 -5.63
CA TYR A 301 5.31 -22.49 -4.71
C TYR A 301 4.43 -23.73 -4.87
N ALA A 302 4.15 -24.17 -6.09
CA ALA A 302 3.33 -25.36 -6.34
C ALA A 302 3.95 -26.63 -5.74
N ARG A 303 5.28 -26.76 -5.80
CA ARG A 303 6.03 -27.86 -5.15
C ARG A 303 5.90 -27.77 -3.63
N PHE A 304 6.22 -26.61 -3.06
CA PHE A 304 6.04 -26.36 -1.62
C PHE A 304 4.61 -26.68 -1.15
N ALA A 305 3.59 -26.27 -1.89
CA ALA A 305 2.20 -26.52 -1.52
C ALA A 305 1.80 -28.00 -1.60
N ALA A 306 2.57 -28.84 -2.31
CA ALA A 306 2.31 -30.26 -2.46
C ALA A 306 3.01 -31.11 -1.38
N ASP A 307 4.25 -30.79 -1.02
CA ASP A 307 5.08 -31.63 -0.14
C ASP A 307 5.63 -30.91 1.10
N GLY A 308 5.38 -29.60 1.25
CA GLY A 308 5.84 -28.77 2.35
C GLY A 308 7.31 -28.33 2.26
N ASP A 309 8.02 -28.66 1.18
CA ASP A 309 9.44 -28.33 1.02
C ASP A 309 9.64 -26.86 0.61
N LEU A 310 10.29 -26.08 1.46
CA LEU A 310 10.63 -24.68 1.20
C LEU A 310 11.90 -24.51 0.34
N ARG A 311 12.71 -25.56 0.13
CA ARG A 311 13.97 -25.46 -0.63
C ARG A 311 13.78 -24.96 -2.08
N PRO A 312 12.77 -25.41 -2.85
CA PRO A 312 12.50 -24.88 -4.18
C PRO A 312 12.23 -23.37 -4.17
N LEU A 313 11.42 -22.90 -3.21
CA LEU A 313 11.12 -21.46 -3.06
C LEU A 313 12.37 -20.68 -2.67
N ARG A 314 13.15 -21.17 -1.70
CA ARG A 314 14.41 -20.54 -1.28
C ARG A 314 15.38 -20.38 -2.45
N ARG A 315 15.48 -21.41 -3.30
CA ARG A 315 16.33 -21.37 -4.49
C ARG A 315 15.81 -20.35 -5.51
N ALA A 316 14.52 -20.38 -5.82
CA ALA A 316 13.91 -19.44 -6.75
C ALA A 316 14.12 -17.98 -6.30
N VAL A 317 13.97 -17.70 -5.01
CA VAL A 317 14.19 -16.36 -4.43
C VAL A 317 15.64 -15.93 -4.52
N HIS A 318 16.58 -16.83 -4.21
CA HIS A 318 18.01 -16.56 -4.33
C HIS A 318 18.40 -16.24 -5.79
N ASP A 319 18.03 -17.12 -6.73
CA ASP A 319 18.35 -16.93 -8.14
C ASP A 319 17.60 -15.71 -8.74
N GLY A 320 16.40 -15.44 -8.23
CA GLY A 320 15.60 -14.27 -8.56
C GLY A 320 16.23 -12.96 -8.12
N LEU A 321 16.90 -12.91 -6.97
CA LEU A 321 17.56 -11.69 -6.48
C LEU A 321 18.60 -11.18 -7.48
N ASP A 322 19.48 -12.07 -7.94
CA ASP A 322 20.51 -11.72 -8.94
C ASP A 322 19.85 -11.29 -10.26
N ARG A 323 18.91 -12.11 -10.76
CA ARG A 323 18.18 -11.83 -12.01
C ARG A 323 17.47 -10.49 -12.01
N TRP A 324 16.69 -10.19 -10.97
CA TRP A 324 15.90 -8.96 -10.91
C TRP A 324 16.76 -7.73 -10.67
N THR A 325 17.91 -7.87 -9.99
CA THR A 325 18.91 -6.81 -9.87
C THR A 325 19.51 -6.47 -11.24
N GLU A 326 19.95 -7.48 -11.98
CA GLU A 326 20.50 -7.30 -13.33
C GLU A 326 19.46 -6.71 -14.30
N THR A 327 18.23 -7.24 -14.25
CA THR A 327 17.12 -6.79 -15.09
C THR A 327 16.78 -5.33 -14.82
N ALA A 328 16.56 -4.95 -13.56
CA ALA A 328 16.28 -3.56 -13.18
C ALA A 328 17.42 -2.62 -13.62
N THR A 329 18.68 -3.03 -13.41
CA THR A 329 19.84 -2.26 -13.85
C THR A 329 19.88 -2.09 -15.37
N ALA A 330 19.51 -3.12 -16.13
CA ALA A 330 19.44 -3.08 -17.59
C ALA A 330 18.33 -2.14 -18.09
N ILE A 331 17.14 -2.16 -17.46
CA ILE A 331 16.05 -1.20 -17.77
C ILE A 331 16.55 0.23 -17.55
N ALA A 332 17.17 0.51 -16.40
CA ALA A 332 17.69 1.84 -16.09
C ALA A 332 18.79 2.29 -17.09
N ARG A 333 19.64 1.37 -17.55
CA ARG A 333 20.63 1.65 -18.61
C ARG A 333 19.95 1.99 -19.95
N LEU A 334 18.97 1.19 -20.37
CA LEU A 334 18.22 1.43 -21.61
C LEU A 334 17.55 2.80 -21.61
N TYR A 335 16.97 3.22 -20.48
CA TYR A 335 16.39 4.55 -20.36
C TYR A 335 17.44 5.66 -20.39
N ARG A 336 18.59 5.51 -19.72
CA ARG A 336 19.67 6.51 -19.83
C ARG A 336 20.18 6.69 -21.27
N ASP A 337 20.22 5.61 -22.04
CA ASP A 337 20.72 5.65 -23.42
C ASP A 337 19.70 6.20 -24.42
N ARG A 338 18.40 6.01 -24.16
CA ARG A 338 17.32 6.27 -25.14
C ARG A 338 16.26 7.28 -24.69
N GLY A 339 16.26 7.69 -23.43
CA GLY A 339 15.23 8.53 -22.84
C GLY A 339 13.83 7.92 -22.97
N GLU A 340 12.84 8.76 -23.29
CA GLU A 340 11.43 8.38 -23.42
C GLU A 340 11.18 7.31 -24.51
N ASP A 341 12.07 7.19 -25.51
CA ASP A 341 11.99 6.17 -26.56
C ASP A 341 12.40 4.76 -26.09
N ALA A 342 12.82 4.60 -24.83
CA ALA A 342 13.24 3.32 -24.26
C ALA A 342 12.09 2.30 -24.13
N GLY A 343 10.82 2.73 -24.10
CA GLY A 343 9.69 1.88 -23.75
C GLY A 343 9.61 0.58 -24.56
N SER A 344 9.68 0.68 -25.90
CA SER A 344 9.64 -0.50 -26.78
C SER A 344 10.85 -1.43 -26.59
N ALA A 345 12.01 -0.90 -26.19
CA ALA A 345 13.20 -1.71 -25.94
C ALA A 345 13.09 -2.46 -24.60
N VAL A 346 12.53 -1.80 -23.57
CA VAL A 346 12.23 -2.42 -22.27
C VAL A 346 11.22 -3.56 -22.44
N GLU A 347 10.13 -3.32 -23.18
CA GLU A 347 9.11 -4.35 -23.44
C GLU A 347 9.71 -5.57 -24.14
N ARG A 348 10.47 -5.36 -25.23
CA ARG A 348 11.13 -6.47 -25.93
C ARG A 348 12.09 -7.24 -25.03
N MET A 349 12.86 -6.56 -24.19
CA MET A 349 13.80 -7.21 -23.27
C MET A 349 13.07 -8.16 -22.32
N LEU A 350 11.96 -7.70 -21.73
CA LEU A 350 11.21 -8.48 -20.73
C LEU A 350 10.33 -9.58 -21.34
N GLU A 351 9.87 -9.41 -22.59
CA GLU A 351 9.09 -10.43 -23.29
C GLU A 351 9.94 -11.53 -23.93
N HIS A 352 11.21 -11.25 -24.26
CA HIS A 352 12.13 -12.20 -24.89
C HIS A 352 13.15 -12.79 -23.93
N THR A 353 13.02 -12.53 -22.61
CA THR A 353 13.82 -13.24 -21.61
C THR A 353 13.34 -14.70 -21.62
N PRO A 354 14.18 -15.68 -21.99
CA PRO A 354 13.75 -17.06 -22.09
C PRO A 354 13.27 -17.55 -20.72
N ILE A 355 12.12 -18.22 -20.73
CA ILE A 355 11.56 -19.02 -19.63
C ILE A 355 12.54 -20.15 -19.27
#